data_AF-A0A7C4HQ34-F1
#
_entry.id   AF-A0A7C4HQ34-F1
#
_cell.length_a   1.000
_cell.length_b   1.000
_cell.length_c   1.000
_cell.angle_alpha   90.00
_cell.angle_beta   90.00
_cell.angle_gamma   90.00
#
_symmetry.space_group_name_H-M   'P 1'
#
loop_
_entity.id
_entity.type
_entity.pdbx_description
1 polymer ?
#
loop_
_entity_poly.entity_id
_entity_poly.type
_entity_poly.pdbx_seq_one_letter_code
_entity_poly.pdbx_strand_id
1 'polypeptide(L)'
;MRKTGFDYVNGKRVIAALFIFSLAVVLTARAQAPADPAEVIAQANVLADQEKFKEANDLLLKLAQTNPDHPDVYWEISQNYYDIGERIDIKKDKNGKMAMYKKAEEWAKKGLAKNPKLADNAFWLAVALSQQAQTQGIASTLMNDRTLAKRIEQYYLQAANAKEFHYKDTNSNTVASANFALGQFYRKIPESTIVGMLMGTKGDIEKSVKHCRIAVKMFPNNIEFQKELGVSLLCRGTRKDDPKSTAEGKAVLNGVLKMKPENALDRQDIADAKRLIADPSLACGYSRVQQEEVSDSNFK
;
A
#
# COMPACT_ATOMS: atom_id res chain seq x y z
N MET A 1 -76.99 -28.31 38.14
CA MET A 1 -75.67 -27.76 38.53
C MET A 1 -75.56 -26.37 37.93
N ARG A 2 -75.86 -25.35 38.75
CA ARG A 2 -74.93 -24.29 39.22
C ARG A 2 -74.31 -23.49 38.04
N LYS A 3 -74.46 -22.18 37.93
CA LYS A 3 -75.15 -21.11 38.68
C LYS A 3 -75.00 -19.88 37.75
N THR A 4 -76.09 -19.21 37.35
CA THR A 4 -76.47 -17.84 37.77
C THR A 4 -75.40 -16.75 37.54
N GLY A 5 -75.66 -15.60 36.91
CA GLY A 5 -76.93 -15.01 36.48
C GLY A 5 -76.78 -13.51 36.16
N PHE A 6 -77.96 -12.89 35.99
CA PHE A 6 -78.31 -11.47 36.08
C PHE A 6 -78.00 -10.51 34.91
N ASP A 7 -78.97 -10.49 34.00
CA ASP A 7 -79.78 -9.35 33.53
C ASP A 7 -79.39 -7.89 33.86
N TYR A 8 -79.29 -7.13 32.76
CA TYR A 8 -79.94 -5.85 32.44
C TYR A 8 -80.07 -4.74 33.51
N VAL A 9 -79.67 -3.51 33.14
CA VAL A 9 -80.61 -2.43 32.72
C VAL A 9 -79.85 -1.16 32.27
N ASN A 10 -80.24 -0.70 31.08
CA ASN A 10 -80.33 0.65 30.52
C ASN A 10 -79.48 1.82 31.05
N GLY A 11 -78.68 2.37 30.11
CA GLY A 11 -79.12 3.54 29.35
C GLY A 11 -78.66 4.92 29.84
N LYS A 12 -77.81 5.58 29.03
CA LYS A 12 -78.00 6.94 28.49
C LYS A 12 -76.83 7.36 27.59
N ARG A 13 -77.17 8.06 26.51
CA ARG A 13 -76.34 8.55 25.40
C ARG A 13 -75.36 9.64 25.84
N VAL A 14 -74.09 9.60 25.38
CA VAL A 14 -73.23 10.79 25.22
C VAL A 14 -72.22 10.62 24.07
N ILE A 15 -72.45 11.37 23.00
CA ILE A 15 -71.52 12.22 22.21
C ILE A 15 -70.13 11.68 21.82
N ALA A 16 -69.87 11.77 20.51
CA ALA A 16 -68.62 11.51 19.79
C ALA A 16 -67.40 12.29 20.30
N ALA A 17 -66.23 11.64 20.27
CA ALA A 17 -64.93 12.30 20.07
C ALA A 17 -63.92 11.29 19.48
N LEU A 18 -63.72 11.36 18.17
CA LEU A 18 -62.56 10.79 17.48
C LEU A 18 -61.31 11.55 17.94
N PHE A 19 -60.52 10.98 18.85
CA PHE A 19 -59.16 11.44 19.11
C PHE A 19 -58.18 10.58 18.32
N ILE A 20 -57.86 11.05 17.10
CA ILE A 20 -56.67 10.62 16.37
C ILE A 20 -55.48 11.24 17.11
N PHE A 21 -54.80 10.45 17.93
CA PHE A 21 -53.50 10.83 18.48
C PHE A 21 -52.45 10.61 17.38
N SER A 22 -52.31 11.58 16.49
CA SER A 22 -51.14 11.71 15.61
C SER A 22 -49.96 12.17 16.47
N LEU A 23 -49.27 11.21 17.08
CA LEU A 23 -47.98 11.45 17.73
C LEU A 23 -46.95 11.76 16.63
N ALA A 24 -46.87 13.03 16.24
CA ALA A 24 -45.77 13.53 15.43
C ALA A 24 -44.49 13.45 16.26
N VAL A 25 -43.77 12.33 16.14
CA VAL A 25 -42.39 12.23 16.60
C VAL A 25 -41.58 13.18 15.72
N VAL A 26 -41.37 14.40 16.22
CA VAL A 26 -40.36 15.30 15.67
C VAL A 26 -39.01 14.68 16.02
N LEU A 27 -38.52 13.80 15.15
CA LEU A 27 -37.12 13.42 15.08
C LEU A 27 -36.35 14.69 14.78
N THR A 28 -35.94 15.41 15.82
CA THR A 28 -34.89 16.39 15.68
C THR A 28 -33.65 15.61 15.25
N ALA A 29 -33.34 15.67 13.96
CA ALA A 29 -32.05 15.27 13.43
C ALA A 29 -31.02 16.14 14.16
N ARG A 30 -30.51 15.65 15.28
CA ARG A 30 -29.40 16.25 15.99
C ARG A 30 -28.27 16.17 14.99
N ALA A 31 -27.91 17.30 14.39
CA ALA A 31 -26.73 17.41 13.56
C ALA A 31 -25.58 16.89 14.43
N GLN A 32 -25.15 15.65 14.15
CA GLN A 32 -24.03 15.05 14.81
C GLN A 32 -22.87 15.99 14.53
N ALA A 33 -22.24 16.51 15.60
CA ALA A 33 -21.09 17.39 15.43
C ALA A 33 -20.13 16.71 14.44
N PRO A 34 -19.52 17.46 13.50
CA PRO A 34 -18.58 16.87 12.56
C PRO A 34 -17.56 16.07 13.36
N ALA A 35 -17.43 14.78 13.06
CA ALA A 35 -16.53 13.89 13.76
C ALA A 35 -15.12 14.50 13.73
N ASP A 36 -14.40 14.42 14.85
CA ASP A 36 -13.03 14.90 14.95
C ASP A 36 -12.19 14.25 13.83
N PRO A 37 -11.52 15.02 12.96
CA PRO A 37 -10.67 14.47 11.89
C PRO A 37 -9.73 13.37 12.37
N ALA A 38 -9.14 13.52 13.56
CA ALA A 38 -8.24 12.52 14.12
C ALA A 38 -8.96 11.20 14.44
N GLU A 39 -10.19 11.27 14.92
CA GLU A 39 -11.03 10.09 15.18
C GLU A 39 -11.43 9.40 13.87
N VAL A 40 -11.76 10.16 12.83
CA VAL A 40 -12.10 9.63 11.51
C VAL A 40 -10.91 8.88 10.89
N ILE A 41 -9.70 9.46 10.97
CA ILE A 41 -8.46 8.81 10.53
C ILE A 41 -8.22 7.51 11.31
N ALA A 42 -8.33 7.54 12.65
CA ALA A 42 -8.14 6.35 13.47
C ALA A 42 -9.15 5.23 13.10
N GLN A 43 -10.42 5.57 12.87
CA GLN A 43 -11.43 4.62 12.43
C GLN A 43 -11.13 4.05 11.03
N ALA A 44 -10.70 4.90 10.09
CA ALA A 44 -10.30 4.45 8.75
C ALA A 44 -9.11 3.49 8.81
N ASN A 45 -8.11 3.76 9.65
CA ASN A 45 -6.96 2.89 9.85
C ASN A 45 -7.35 1.53 10.44
N VAL A 46 -8.25 1.50 11.44
CA VAL A 46 -8.80 0.22 11.97
C VAL A 46 -9.53 -0.57 10.87
N LEU A 47 -10.28 0.10 9.99
CA LEU A 47 -10.94 -0.57 8.86
C LEU A 47 -9.93 -1.10 7.84
N ALA A 48 -8.87 -0.33 7.53
CA ALA A 48 -7.80 -0.76 6.64
C ALA A 48 -7.03 -1.97 7.19
N ASP A 49 -6.74 -2.01 8.49
CA ASP A 49 -6.12 -3.15 9.17
C ASP A 49 -7.00 -4.42 9.10
N GLN A 50 -8.33 -4.25 9.04
CA GLN A 50 -9.31 -5.32 8.82
C GLN A 50 -9.53 -5.65 7.34
N GLU A 51 -8.70 -5.10 6.45
CA GLU A 51 -8.82 -5.21 4.99
C GLU A 51 -10.10 -4.62 4.39
N LYS A 52 -10.81 -3.75 5.11
CA LYS A 52 -12.04 -3.08 4.68
C LYS A 52 -11.76 -1.74 4.01
N PHE A 53 -10.86 -1.73 3.02
CA PHE A 53 -10.36 -0.52 2.36
C PHE A 53 -11.45 0.36 1.71
N LYS A 54 -12.54 -0.24 1.24
CA LYS A 54 -13.66 0.51 0.66
C LYS A 54 -14.39 1.33 1.74
N GLU A 55 -14.68 0.70 2.87
CA GLU A 55 -15.32 1.35 4.02
C GLU A 55 -14.39 2.42 4.63
N ALA A 56 -13.09 2.14 4.72
CA ALA A 56 -12.08 3.12 5.12
C ALA A 56 -12.10 4.34 4.17
N ASN A 57 -12.12 4.12 2.86
CA ASN A 57 -12.21 5.18 1.88
C ASN A 57 -13.53 5.97 1.95
N ASP A 58 -14.66 5.35 2.29
CA ASP A 58 -15.91 6.07 2.46
C ASP A 58 -15.82 7.11 3.60
N LEU A 59 -15.07 6.81 4.67
CA LEU A 59 -14.78 7.77 5.74
C LEU A 59 -13.81 8.87 5.27
N LEU A 60 -12.69 8.47 4.68
CA LEU A 60 -11.64 9.40 4.25
C LEU A 60 -12.12 10.34 3.14
N LEU A 61 -12.96 9.87 2.22
CA LEU A 61 -13.53 10.70 1.16
C LEU A 61 -14.46 11.78 1.72
N LYS A 62 -15.24 11.47 2.77
CA LYS A 62 -16.06 12.47 3.48
C LYS A 62 -15.15 13.47 4.20
N LEU A 63 -14.11 12.97 4.87
CA LEU A 63 -13.14 13.83 5.55
C LEU A 63 -12.44 14.78 4.57
N ALA A 64 -12.04 14.30 3.39
CA ALA A 64 -11.42 15.14 2.37
C ALA A 64 -12.36 16.23 1.82
N GLN A 65 -13.68 16.07 1.94
CA GLN A 65 -14.67 17.09 1.58
C GLN A 65 -14.84 18.14 2.69
N THR A 66 -14.88 17.72 3.96
CA THR A 66 -15.08 18.63 5.10
C THR A 66 -13.80 19.28 5.59
N ASN A 67 -12.66 18.63 5.37
CA ASN A 67 -11.33 19.02 5.82
C ASN A 67 -10.31 18.87 4.68
N PRO A 68 -10.44 19.65 3.60
CA PRO A 68 -9.60 19.52 2.38
C PRO A 68 -8.12 19.88 2.59
N ASP A 69 -7.73 20.35 3.78
CA ASP A 69 -6.34 20.64 4.13
C ASP A 69 -5.78 19.65 5.17
N HIS A 70 -6.51 18.58 5.50
CA HIS A 70 -5.99 17.53 6.37
C HIS A 70 -4.76 16.89 5.72
N PRO A 71 -3.61 16.81 6.43
CA PRO A 71 -2.35 16.40 5.81
C PRO A 71 -2.36 14.95 5.33
N ASP A 72 -3.13 14.08 6.02
CA ASP A 72 -2.98 12.63 5.85
C ASP A 72 -4.02 11.96 4.95
N VAL A 73 -5.16 12.64 4.74
CA VAL A 73 -6.33 12.01 4.12
C VAL A 73 -6.03 11.55 2.69
N TYR A 74 -5.16 12.26 1.97
CA TYR A 74 -4.90 12.01 0.57
C TYR A 74 -4.03 10.77 0.33
N TRP A 75 -2.98 10.58 1.14
CA TRP A 75 -2.10 9.44 0.98
C TRP A 75 -2.75 8.16 1.51
N GLU A 76 -3.56 8.24 2.57
CA GLU A 76 -4.33 7.09 3.07
C GLU A 76 -5.36 6.60 2.03
N ILE A 77 -6.06 7.52 1.36
CA ILE A 77 -6.95 7.16 0.25
C ILE A 77 -6.17 6.49 -0.89
N SER A 78 -4.98 7.02 -1.21
CA SER A 78 -4.11 6.45 -2.24
C SER A 78 -3.69 5.02 -1.90
N GLN A 79 -3.24 4.80 -0.67
CA GLN A 79 -2.88 3.49 -0.14
C GLN A 79 -4.04 2.51 -0.24
N ASN A 80 -5.23 2.89 0.24
CA ASN A 80 -6.41 2.02 0.19
C ASN A 80 -6.76 1.62 -1.25
N TYR A 81 -6.62 2.52 -2.23
CA TYR A 81 -6.80 2.15 -3.63
C TYR A 81 -5.71 1.20 -4.13
N TYR A 82 -4.45 1.38 -3.74
CA TYR A 82 -3.40 0.41 -4.01
C TYR A 82 -3.75 -0.98 -3.44
N ASP A 83 -4.16 -1.05 -2.17
CA ASP A 83 -4.51 -2.29 -1.48
C ASP A 83 -5.73 -2.99 -2.08
N ILE A 84 -6.73 -2.24 -2.56
CA ILE A 84 -7.84 -2.81 -3.35
C ILE A 84 -7.29 -3.40 -4.66
N GLY A 85 -6.40 -2.68 -5.35
CA GLY A 85 -5.76 -3.14 -6.58
C GLY A 85 -4.95 -4.43 -6.40
N GLU A 86 -4.26 -4.59 -5.27
CA GLU A 86 -3.48 -5.81 -4.97
C GLU A 86 -4.34 -7.06 -4.79
N ARG A 87 -5.60 -6.89 -4.40
CA ARG A 87 -6.56 -8.00 -4.24
C ARG A 87 -7.24 -8.40 -5.54
N ILE A 88 -7.04 -7.63 -6.61
CA ILE A 88 -7.55 -7.97 -7.94
C ILE A 88 -6.55 -8.90 -8.63
N ASP A 89 -7.01 -10.10 -8.96
CA ASP A 89 -6.27 -11.06 -9.78
C ASP A 89 -6.12 -10.48 -11.20
N ILE A 90 -4.87 -10.19 -11.58
CA ILE A 90 -4.53 -9.59 -12.88
C ILE A 90 -4.99 -10.45 -14.06
N LYS A 91 -5.08 -11.78 -13.90
CA LYS A 91 -5.55 -12.69 -14.96
C LYS A 91 -7.07 -12.61 -15.14
N LYS A 92 -7.79 -12.19 -14.10
CA LYS A 92 -9.25 -12.05 -14.12
C LYS A 92 -9.70 -10.65 -14.51
N ASP A 93 -9.05 -9.62 -13.98
CA ASP A 93 -9.46 -8.23 -14.20
C ASP A 93 -8.28 -7.25 -14.18
N LYS A 94 -7.45 -7.32 -15.23
CA LYS A 94 -6.35 -6.37 -15.46
C LYS A 94 -6.82 -4.91 -15.51
N ASN A 95 -8.00 -4.64 -16.08
CA ASN A 95 -8.52 -3.28 -16.24
C ASN A 95 -8.99 -2.69 -14.91
N GLY A 96 -9.69 -3.46 -14.08
CA GLY A 96 -10.06 -3.07 -12.72
C GLY A 96 -8.83 -2.83 -11.85
N LYS A 97 -7.82 -3.71 -11.91
CA LYS A 97 -6.53 -3.53 -11.22
C LYS A 97 -5.86 -2.20 -11.63
N MET A 98 -5.75 -1.96 -12.94
CA MET A 98 -5.22 -0.71 -13.49
C MET A 98 -6.03 0.52 -13.04
N ALA A 99 -7.36 0.43 -13.01
CA ALA A 99 -8.22 1.52 -12.57
C ALA A 99 -7.97 1.87 -11.10
N MET A 100 -7.71 0.89 -10.24
CA MET A 100 -7.37 1.15 -8.83
C MET A 100 -6.03 1.88 -8.69
N TYR A 101 -5.00 1.47 -9.42
CA TYR A 101 -3.72 2.18 -9.38
C TYR A 101 -3.76 3.60 -9.96
N LYS A 102 -4.62 3.86 -10.95
CA LYS A 102 -4.88 5.22 -11.43
C LYS A 102 -5.55 6.09 -10.37
N LYS A 103 -6.53 5.55 -9.64
CA LYS A 103 -7.12 6.26 -8.49
C LYS A 103 -6.08 6.51 -7.40
N ALA A 104 -5.22 5.54 -7.10
CA ALA A 104 -4.11 5.73 -6.17
C ALA A 104 -3.20 6.90 -6.61
N GLU A 105 -2.82 6.94 -7.88
CA GLU A 105 -2.02 8.04 -8.45
C GLU A 105 -2.74 9.40 -8.30
N GLU A 106 -4.02 9.48 -8.66
CA GLU A 106 -4.81 10.71 -8.57
C GLU A 106 -4.83 11.27 -7.15
N TRP A 107 -5.05 10.42 -6.15
CA TRP A 107 -5.11 10.84 -4.76
C TRP A 107 -3.75 11.21 -4.18
N ALA A 108 -2.69 10.46 -4.49
CA ALA A 108 -1.34 10.82 -4.08
C ALA A 108 -0.87 12.14 -4.72
N LYS A 109 -1.23 12.42 -5.98
CA LYS A 109 -0.97 13.72 -6.62
C LYS A 109 -1.66 14.88 -5.90
N LYS A 110 -2.91 14.71 -5.49
CA LYS A 110 -3.63 15.73 -4.69
C LYS A 110 -2.92 15.99 -3.37
N GLY A 111 -2.54 14.92 -2.66
CA GLY A 111 -1.79 15.02 -1.42
C GLY A 111 -0.46 15.73 -1.61
N LEU A 112 0.30 15.38 -2.64
CA LEU A 112 1.59 15.99 -2.95
C LEU A 112 1.48 17.48 -3.27
N ALA A 113 0.41 17.88 -3.96
CA ALA A 113 0.13 19.29 -4.25
C ALA A 113 -0.22 20.09 -2.97
N LYS A 114 -0.81 19.43 -1.97
CA LYS A 114 -1.20 20.03 -0.69
C LYS A 114 -0.04 20.09 0.31
N ASN A 115 0.65 18.97 0.51
CA ASN A 115 1.86 18.91 1.32
C ASN A 115 2.99 18.18 0.56
N PRO A 116 3.85 18.94 -0.16
CA PRO A 116 4.97 18.37 -0.90
C PRO A 116 6.13 17.88 -0.02
N LYS A 117 6.12 18.21 1.28
CA LYS A 117 7.19 17.83 2.23
C LYS A 117 6.94 16.49 2.90
N LEU A 118 5.67 16.06 2.94
CA LEU A 118 5.28 14.78 3.52
C LEU A 118 5.72 13.62 2.62
N ALA A 119 6.54 12.73 3.18
CA ALA A 119 7.10 11.58 2.48
C ALA A 119 6.00 10.70 1.84
N ASP A 120 4.89 10.52 2.56
CA ASP A 120 3.80 9.61 2.22
C ASP A 120 3.18 9.93 0.87
N ASN A 121 2.98 11.22 0.58
CA ASN A 121 2.42 11.66 -0.69
C ASN A 121 3.32 11.29 -1.88
N ALA A 122 4.63 11.53 -1.76
CA ALA A 122 5.58 11.18 -2.81
C ALA A 122 5.76 9.66 -2.92
N PHE A 123 5.80 8.96 -1.77
CA PHE A 123 5.93 7.51 -1.71
C PHE A 123 4.75 6.82 -2.40
N TRP A 124 3.52 7.13 -2.01
CA TRP A 124 2.33 6.49 -2.58
C TRP A 124 2.12 6.85 -4.05
N LEU A 125 2.56 8.04 -4.48
CA LEU A 125 2.60 8.38 -5.91
C LEU A 125 3.60 7.48 -6.67
N ALA A 126 4.80 7.28 -6.13
CA ALA A 126 5.80 6.39 -6.71
C ALA A 126 5.30 4.93 -6.75
N VAL A 127 4.64 4.46 -5.68
CA VAL A 127 4.03 3.12 -5.63
C VAL A 127 2.96 2.97 -6.70
N ALA A 128 2.00 3.90 -6.78
CA ALA A 128 0.94 3.85 -7.79
C ALA A 128 1.49 3.80 -9.22
N LEU A 129 2.47 4.66 -9.54
CA LEU A 129 3.14 4.68 -10.85
C LEU A 129 3.90 3.37 -11.13
N SER A 130 4.59 2.82 -10.12
CA SER A 130 5.33 1.55 -10.23
C SER A 130 4.40 0.38 -10.53
N GLN A 131 3.22 0.36 -9.92
CA GLN A 131 2.24 -0.71 -10.12
C GLN A 131 1.52 -0.62 -11.46
N GLN A 132 1.26 0.61 -11.94
CA GLN A 132 0.80 0.80 -13.32
C GLN A 132 1.83 0.29 -14.33
N ALA A 133 3.12 0.57 -14.14
CA ALA A 133 4.18 0.08 -15.02
C ALA A 133 4.25 -1.46 -15.02
N GLN A 134 4.24 -2.09 -13.83
CA GLN A 134 4.25 -3.56 -13.70
C GLN A 134 3.02 -4.19 -14.37
N THR A 135 1.84 -3.61 -14.17
CA THR A 135 0.60 -4.12 -14.77
C THR A 135 0.57 -3.97 -16.30
N GLN A 136 1.12 -2.88 -16.85
CA GLN A 136 1.23 -2.68 -18.29
C GLN A 136 2.29 -3.57 -18.95
N GLY A 137 3.34 -3.90 -18.19
CA GLY A 137 4.53 -4.56 -18.69
C GLY A 137 5.54 -3.55 -19.24
N ILE A 138 6.83 -3.86 -19.07
CA ILE A 138 7.95 -2.95 -19.33
C ILE A 138 7.94 -2.42 -20.78
N ALA A 139 7.66 -3.28 -21.76
CA ALA A 139 7.65 -2.87 -23.17
C ALA A 139 6.55 -1.84 -23.48
N SER A 140 5.35 -2.03 -22.96
CA SER A 140 4.23 -1.09 -23.14
C SER A 140 4.53 0.24 -22.46
N THR A 141 5.07 0.20 -21.24
CA THR A 141 5.52 1.40 -20.51
C THR A 141 6.56 2.19 -21.30
N LEU A 142 7.57 1.54 -21.86
CA LEU A 142 8.63 2.18 -22.64
C LEU A 142 8.11 2.88 -23.91
N MET A 143 7.11 2.28 -24.57
CA MET A 143 6.52 2.86 -25.78
C MET A 143 5.65 4.08 -25.46
N ASN A 144 4.88 4.02 -24.37
CA ASN A 144 3.88 5.04 -24.06
C ASN A 144 4.42 6.21 -23.23
N ASP A 145 5.37 5.96 -22.34
CA ASP A 145 5.95 6.99 -21.48
C ASP A 145 7.39 6.68 -21.08
N ARG A 146 8.31 7.18 -21.91
CA ARG A 146 9.75 7.04 -21.69
C ARG A 146 10.22 7.67 -20.37
N THR A 147 9.50 8.64 -19.82
CA THR A 147 9.94 9.34 -18.60
C THR A 147 9.45 8.67 -17.31
N LEU A 148 8.58 7.67 -17.40
CA LEU A 148 7.90 7.09 -16.24
C LEU A 148 8.89 6.57 -15.19
N ALA A 149 9.93 5.83 -15.58
CA ALA A 149 10.92 5.31 -14.63
C ALA A 149 11.68 6.43 -13.91
N LYS A 150 12.07 7.48 -14.62
CA LYS A 150 12.72 8.65 -14.01
C LYS A 150 11.81 9.34 -13.00
N ARG A 151 10.51 9.48 -13.31
CA ARG A 151 9.54 10.06 -12.35
C ARG A 151 9.37 9.18 -11.12
N ILE A 152 9.26 7.86 -11.30
CA ILE A 152 9.18 6.90 -10.19
C ILE A 152 10.41 7.05 -9.27
N GLU A 153 11.62 7.06 -9.85
CA GLU A 153 12.86 7.27 -9.11
C GLU A 153 12.83 8.60 -8.34
N GLN A 154 12.44 9.68 -9.00
CA GLN A 154 12.39 11.01 -8.39
C GLN A 154 11.44 11.07 -7.19
N TYR A 155 10.25 10.48 -7.28
CA TYR A 155 9.29 10.49 -6.18
C TYR A 155 9.74 9.59 -5.02
N TYR A 156 10.34 8.43 -5.29
CA TYR A 156 10.95 7.65 -4.22
C TYR A 156 12.14 8.37 -3.57
N LEU A 157 12.99 9.05 -4.35
CA LEU A 157 14.08 9.87 -3.81
C LEU A 157 13.54 11.02 -2.98
N GLN A 158 12.45 11.67 -3.39
CA GLN A 158 11.80 12.71 -2.60
C GLN A 158 11.31 12.15 -1.27
N ALA A 159 10.60 11.02 -1.27
CA ALA A 159 10.14 10.37 -0.05
C ALA A 159 11.30 9.93 0.86
N ALA A 160 12.37 9.37 0.29
CA ALA A 160 13.54 8.90 1.03
C ALA A 160 14.36 10.03 1.68
N ASN A 161 14.21 11.27 1.22
CA ASN A 161 14.91 12.45 1.76
C ASN A 161 13.99 13.40 2.53
N ALA A 162 12.71 13.06 2.68
CA ALA A 162 11.73 13.88 3.37
C ALA A 162 11.98 13.90 4.88
N LYS A 163 11.59 15.01 5.52
CA LYS A 163 11.69 15.20 6.98
C LYS A 163 10.37 14.96 7.71
N GLU A 164 9.25 15.09 7.00
CA GLU A 164 7.91 14.81 7.50
C GLU A 164 7.50 13.45 6.97
N PHE A 165 7.14 12.50 7.84
CA PHE A 165 6.77 11.14 7.46
C PHE A 165 6.01 10.44 8.59
N HIS A 166 5.28 9.38 8.24
CA HIS A 166 4.59 8.53 9.20
C HIS A 166 5.32 7.21 9.45
N TYR A 167 5.15 6.69 10.67
CA TYR A 167 5.41 5.30 10.99
C TYR A 167 4.18 4.48 10.61
N LYS A 168 4.39 3.35 9.94
CA LYS A 168 3.31 2.40 9.68
C LYS A 168 3.11 1.50 10.90
N ASP A 169 4.22 1.07 11.49
CA ASP A 169 4.28 0.21 12.66
C ASP A 169 5.62 0.40 13.37
N THR A 170 5.92 -0.42 14.37
CA THR A 170 7.20 -0.37 15.10
C THR A 170 8.41 -0.80 14.26
N ASN A 171 8.18 -1.40 13.10
CA ASN A 171 9.17 -2.04 12.25
C ASN A 171 9.36 -1.34 10.90
N SER A 172 8.65 -0.23 10.62
CA SER A 172 8.77 0.52 9.37
C SER A 172 8.24 1.95 9.45
N ASN A 173 8.80 2.81 8.61
CA ASN A 173 8.27 4.14 8.30
C ASN A 173 8.43 4.43 6.81
N THR A 174 7.77 5.48 6.34
CA THR A 174 7.72 5.80 4.90
C THR A 174 9.10 6.08 4.29
N VAL A 175 10.01 6.71 5.05
CA VAL A 175 11.38 6.97 4.58
C VAL A 175 12.16 5.66 4.36
N ALA A 176 12.06 4.71 5.29
CA ALA A 176 12.70 3.40 5.15
C ALA A 176 12.05 2.59 4.02
N SER A 177 10.72 2.61 3.90
CA SER A 177 9.98 1.96 2.81
C SER A 177 10.37 2.54 1.45
N ALA A 178 10.59 3.86 1.34
CA ALA A 178 11.09 4.49 0.12
C ALA A 178 12.51 4.05 -0.24
N ASN A 179 13.41 3.92 0.75
CA ASN A 179 14.74 3.37 0.54
C ASN A 179 14.68 1.90 0.12
N PHE A 180 13.85 1.09 0.75
CA PHE A 180 13.58 -0.28 0.33
C PHE A 180 13.08 -0.36 -1.13
N ALA A 181 12.14 0.50 -1.51
CA ALA A 181 11.62 0.57 -2.88
C ALA A 181 12.68 1.02 -3.90
N LEU A 182 13.55 1.99 -3.56
CA LEU A 182 14.71 2.36 -4.38
C LEU A 182 15.70 1.20 -4.54
N GLY A 183 15.89 0.42 -3.48
CA GLY A 183 16.64 -0.84 -3.50
C GLY A 183 16.16 -1.77 -4.61
N GLN A 184 14.86 -2.07 -4.63
CA GLN A 184 14.23 -2.88 -5.65
C GLN A 184 14.32 -2.24 -7.04
N PHE A 185 14.01 -0.94 -7.14
CA PHE A 185 14.01 -0.18 -8.39
C PHE A 185 15.35 -0.28 -9.12
N TYR A 186 16.45 0.06 -8.43
CA TYR A 186 17.77 0.06 -9.05
C TYR A 186 18.30 -1.34 -9.35
N ARG A 187 17.82 -2.37 -8.66
CA ARG A 187 18.17 -3.78 -8.94
C ARG A 187 17.47 -4.31 -10.19
N LYS A 188 16.16 -4.05 -10.29
CA LYS A 188 15.27 -4.61 -11.32
C LYS A 188 15.42 -3.92 -12.67
N ILE A 189 15.66 -2.60 -12.70
CA ILE A 189 15.89 -1.91 -13.97
C ILE A 189 17.26 -2.34 -14.54
N PRO A 190 17.40 -2.56 -15.86
CA PRO A 190 18.70 -2.86 -16.45
C PRO A 190 19.71 -1.72 -16.28
N GLU A 191 20.98 -2.03 -16.04
CA GLU A 191 22.09 -1.05 -15.93
C GLU A 191 22.57 -0.50 -17.28
N SER A 192 21.82 -0.74 -18.36
CA SER A 192 22.21 -0.40 -19.73
C SER A 192 22.23 1.11 -19.97
N THR A 193 23.29 1.59 -20.63
CA THR A 193 23.40 3.00 -21.06
C THR A 193 22.29 3.39 -22.02
N ILE A 194 21.84 2.48 -22.89
CA ILE A 194 20.73 2.72 -23.82
C ILE A 194 19.44 2.92 -23.03
N VAL A 195 19.19 2.08 -22.02
CA VAL A 195 18.06 2.26 -21.10
C VAL A 195 18.14 3.61 -20.39
N GLY A 196 19.32 3.98 -19.89
CA GLY A 196 19.58 5.30 -19.29
C GLY A 196 19.24 6.47 -20.21
N MET A 197 19.66 6.38 -21.48
CA MET A 197 19.38 7.41 -22.49
C MET A 197 17.88 7.50 -22.81
N LEU A 198 17.21 6.36 -22.98
CA LEU A 198 15.81 6.31 -23.37
C LEU A 198 14.87 6.69 -22.23
N MET A 199 15.15 6.21 -21.01
CA MET A 199 14.27 6.37 -19.87
C MET A 199 14.62 7.56 -18.96
N GLY A 200 15.79 8.17 -19.18
CA GLY A 200 16.35 9.20 -18.31
C GLY A 200 16.84 8.68 -16.96
N THR A 201 16.82 7.36 -16.75
CA THR A 201 17.36 6.64 -15.59
C THR A 201 17.68 5.20 -15.96
N LYS A 202 18.50 4.52 -15.15
CA LYS A 202 18.90 3.13 -15.33
C LYS A 202 19.07 2.43 -13.99
N GLY A 203 19.16 1.10 -14.03
CA GLY A 203 19.56 0.31 -12.88
C GLY A 203 20.96 0.70 -12.39
N ASP A 204 21.20 0.42 -11.11
CA ASP A 204 22.47 0.68 -10.44
C ASP A 204 22.56 -0.19 -9.19
N ILE A 205 23.23 -1.34 -9.30
CA ILE A 205 23.29 -2.29 -8.19
C ILE A 205 23.99 -1.72 -6.94
N GLU A 206 24.90 -0.76 -7.09
CA GLU A 206 25.53 -0.11 -5.93
C GLU A 206 24.55 0.79 -5.20
N LYS A 207 23.74 1.57 -5.94
CA LYS A 207 22.64 2.34 -5.33
C LYS A 207 21.60 1.42 -4.69
N SER A 208 21.29 0.28 -5.31
CA SER A 208 20.39 -0.71 -4.74
C SER A 208 20.87 -1.15 -3.35
N VAL A 209 22.11 -1.63 -3.25
CA VAL A 209 22.72 -2.04 -1.97
C VAL A 209 22.75 -0.89 -0.98
N LYS A 210 23.14 0.33 -1.42
CA LYS A 210 23.18 1.52 -0.56
C LYS A 210 21.81 1.81 0.07
N HIS A 211 20.75 1.84 -0.72
CA HIS A 211 19.41 2.13 -0.22
C HIS A 211 18.86 1.01 0.68
N CYS A 212 19.09 -0.26 0.34
CA CYS A 212 18.72 -1.38 1.21
C CYS A 212 19.44 -1.30 2.57
N ARG A 213 20.73 -0.92 2.60
CA ARG A 213 21.46 -0.71 3.86
C ARG A 213 20.87 0.42 4.70
N ILE A 214 20.39 1.49 4.09
CA ILE A 214 19.72 2.58 4.82
C ILE A 214 18.44 2.04 5.47
N ALA A 215 17.60 1.32 4.74
CA ALA A 215 16.37 0.73 5.26
C ALA A 215 16.65 -0.24 6.43
N VAL A 216 17.62 -1.16 6.27
CA VAL A 216 18.04 -2.09 7.33
C VAL A 216 18.64 -1.37 8.54
N LYS A 217 19.41 -0.30 8.33
CA LYS A 217 19.96 0.49 9.44
C LYS A 217 18.86 1.16 10.26
N MET A 218 17.78 1.62 9.62
CA MET A 218 16.63 2.22 10.30
C MET A 218 15.82 1.16 11.05
N PHE A 219 15.62 -0.01 10.45
CA PHE A 219 14.81 -1.09 11.01
C PHE A 219 15.53 -2.44 10.86
N PRO A 220 16.48 -2.77 11.76
CA PRO A 220 17.31 -3.97 11.63
C PRO A 220 16.54 -5.28 11.85
N ASN A 221 15.36 -5.21 12.46
CA ASN A 221 14.50 -6.37 12.72
C ASN A 221 13.38 -6.52 11.69
N ASN A 222 13.38 -5.72 10.62
CA ASN A 222 12.42 -5.87 9.53
C ASN A 222 12.89 -6.97 8.56
N ILE A 223 12.13 -8.08 8.49
CA ILE A 223 12.44 -9.25 7.66
C ILE A 223 12.53 -8.88 6.18
N GLU A 224 11.58 -8.09 5.69
CA GLU A 224 11.48 -7.67 4.30
C GLU A 224 12.71 -6.84 3.88
N PHE A 225 13.13 -5.88 4.72
CA PHE A 225 14.30 -5.04 4.44
C PHE A 225 15.60 -5.83 4.47
N GLN A 226 15.77 -6.72 5.46
CA GLN A 226 16.94 -7.61 5.55
C GLN A 226 17.01 -8.53 4.33
N LYS A 227 15.89 -9.14 3.95
CA LYS A 227 15.83 -10.01 2.78
C LYS A 227 16.18 -9.25 1.50
N GLU A 228 15.64 -8.06 1.29
CA GLU A 228 15.95 -7.28 0.09
C GLU A 228 17.42 -6.82 0.06
N LEU A 229 18.03 -6.47 1.20
CA LEU A 229 19.48 -6.24 1.25
C LEU A 229 20.26 -7.49 0.83
N GLY A 230 19.87 -8.67 1.36
CA GLY A 230 20.46 -9.95 0.96
C GLY A 230 20.35 -10.20 -0.54
N VAL A 231 19.17 -9.98 -1.13
CA VAL A 231 18.91 -10.11 -2.57
C VAL A 231 19.80 -9.16 -3.37
N SER A 232 19.88 -7.87 -3.01
CA SER A 232 20.71 -6.90 -3.71
C SER A 232 22.20 -7.24 -3.65
N LEU A 233 22.68 -7.74 -2.51
CA LEU A 233 24.06 -8.20 -2.34
C LEU A 233 24.37 -9.43 -3.20
N LEU A 234 23.47 -10.42 -3.20
CA LEU A 234 23.62 -11.60 -4.07
C LEU A 234 23.63 -11.19 -5.55
N CYS A 235 22.71 -10.32 -5.98
CA CYS A 235 22.68 -9.84 -7.36
C CYS A 235 23.95 -9.06 -7.72
N ARG A 236 24.49 -8.22 -6.82
CA ARG A 236 25.79 -7.57 -7.02
C ARG A 236 26.90 -8.59 -7.20
N GLY A 237 26.96 -9.59 -6.32
CA GLY A 237 27.93 -10.67 -6.39
C GLY A 237 27.88 -11.42 -7.73
N THR A 238 26.68 -11.75 -8.21
CA THR A 238 26.50 -12.42 -9.50
C THR A 238 26.80 -11.52 -10.71
N ARG A 239 26.38 -10.25 -10.70
CA ARG A 239 26.57 -9.33 -11.85
C ARG A 239 28.00 -8.81 -11.99
N LYS A 240 28.75 -8.74 -10.89
CA LYS A 240 30.09 -8.10 -10.83
C LYS A 240 31.19 -9.09 -10.49
N ASP A 241 30.89 -10.40 -10.46
CA ASP A 241 31.80 -11.45 -10.00
C ASP A 241 32.45 -11.11 -8.65
N ASP A 242 31.64 -10.60 -7.71
CA ASP A 242 32.09 -10.16 -6.39
C ASP A 242 31.75 -11.20 -5.29
N PRO A 243 32.67 -12.13 -4.97
CA PRO A 243 32.41 -13.16 -3.98
C PRO A 243 32.22 -12.60 -2.57
N LYS A 244 32.72 -11.39 -2.26
CA LYS A 244 32.50 -10.75 -0.96
C LYS A 244 31.04 -10.35 -0.82
N SER A 245 30.46 -9.77 -1.86
CA SER A 245 29.03 -9.46 -1.89
C SER A 245 28.16 -10.71 -1.82
N THR A 246 28.54 -11.79 -2.51
CA THR A 246 27.82 -13.07 -2.39
C THR A 246 27.87 -13.61 -0.96
N ALA A 247 29.04 -13.60 -0.32
CA ALA A 247 29.19 -14.07 1.06
C ALA A 247 28.37 -13.21 2.04
N GLU A 248 28.42 -11.89 1.89
CA GLU A 248 27.65 -10.96 2.71
C GLU A 248 26.13 -11.16 2.51
N GLY A 249 25.67 -11.27 1.26
CA GLY A 249 24.26 -11.51 0.95
C GLY A 249 23.74 -12.80 1.59
N LYS A 250 24.52 -13.89 1.49
CA LYS A 250 24.19 -15.15 2.20
C LYS A 250 24.17 -14.98 3.71
N ALA A 251 25.10 -14.22 4.29
CA ALA A 251 25.12 -13.97 5.73
C ALA A 251 23.87 -13.22 6.20
N VAL A 252 23.48 -12.17 5.47
CA VAL A 252 22.24 -11.40 5.73
C VAL A 252 21.01 -12.30 5.64
N LEU A 253 20.87 -13.09 4.57
CA LEU A 253 19.73 -14.00 4.40
C LEU A 253 19.70 -15.11 5.46
N ASN A 254 20.86 -15.63 5.90
CA ASN A 254 20.91 -16.56 7.02
C ASN A 254 20.47 -15.91 8.34
N GLY A 255 20.65 -14.59 8.49
CA GLY A 255 20.06 -13.81 9.58
C GLY A 255 18.53 -13.83 9.50
N VAL A 256 17.96 -13.61 8.32
CA VAL A 256 16.51 -13.66 8.07
C VAL A 256 15.90 -15.01 8.50
N LEU A 257 16.58 -16.13 8.22
CA LEU A 257 16.11 -17.46 8.61
C LEU A 257 15.96 -17.66 10.14
N LYS A 258 16.58 -16.81 10.95
CA LYS A 258 16.52 -16.87 12.42
C LYS A 258 15.47 -15.93 13.02
N MET A 259 14.86 -15.09 12.20
CA MET A 259 13.87 -14.10 12.65
C MET A 259 12.51 -14.78 12.85
N LYS A 260 11.73 -14.27 13.82
CA LYS A 260 10.37 -14.77 14.07
C LYS A 260 9.41 -14.12 13.06
N PRO A 261 8.71 -14.89 12.22
CA PRO A 261 7.71 -14.32 11.33
C PRO A 261 6.47 -13.88 12.11
N GLU A 262 5.94 -12.71 11.80
CA GLU A 262 4.74 -12.14 12.42
C GLU A 262 3.52 -12.38 11.53
N ASN A 263 3.70 -12.39 10.22
CA ASN A 263 2.61 -12.51 9.25
C ASN A 263 2.94 -13.51 8.11
N ALA A 264 2.03 -13.63 7.14
CA ALA A 264 2.20 -14.54 6.00
C ALA A 264 3.32 -14.11 5.04
N LEU A 265 3.53 -12.80 4.87
CA LEU A 265 4.58 -12.26 4.01
C LEU A 265 5.96 -12.55 4.61
N ASP A 266 6.12 -12.46 5.93
CA ASP A 266 7.38 -12.82 6.58
C ASP A 266 7.74 -14.30 6.37
N ARG A 267 6.74 -15.19 6.45
CA ARG A 267 6.94 -16.62 6.17
C ARG A 267 7.37 -16.85 4.72
N GLN A 268 6.77 -16.11 3.78
CA GLN A 268 7.16 -16.15 2.38
C GLN A 268 8.59 -15.62 2.19
N ASP A 269 8.95 -14.50 2.81
CA ASP A 269 10.28 -13.90 2.70
C ASP A 269 11.37 -14.80 3.30
N ILE A 270 11.09 -15.52 4.39
CA ILE A 270 11.99 -16.55 4.94
C ILE A 270 12.16 -17.72 3.95
N ALA A 271 11.08 -18.18 3.32
CA ALA A 271 11.14 -19.25 2.33
C ALA A 271 11.94 -18.82 1.09
N ASP A 272 11.73 -17.59 0.61
CA ASP A 272 12.49 -17.00 -0.48
C ASP A 272 13.97 -16.84 -0.14
N ALA A 273 14.29 -16.38 1.07
CA ALA A 273 15.67 -16.28 1.56
C ALA A 273 16.38 -17.64 1.48
N LYS A 274 15.74 -18.73 1.89
CA LYS A 274 16.29 -20.09 1.78
C LYS A 274 16.58 -20.47 0.32
N ARG A 275 15.65 -20.17 -0.60
CA ARG A 275 15.82 -20.43 -2.03
C ARG A 275 17.00 -19.64 -2.62
N LEU A 276 17.11 -18.36 -2.29
CA LEU A 276 18.15 -17.46 -2.77
C LEU A 276 19.55 -17.79 -2.23
N ILE A 277 19.64 -18.31 -0.99
CA ILE A 277 20.91 -18.83 -0.45
C ILE A 277 21.39 -20.03 -1.26
N ALA A 278 20.48 -20.94 -1.60
CA ALA A 278 20.77 -22.15 -2.36
C ALA A 278 21.17 -21.82 -3.80
N ASP A 279 20.48 -20.86 -4.43
CA ASP A 279 20.76 -20.42 -5.78
C ASP A 279 20.80 -18.87 -5.88
N PRO A 280 22.00 -18.27 -5.70
CA PRO A 280 22.18 -16.84 -5.81
C PRO A 280 21.89 -16.25 -7.20
N SER A 281 21.90 -17.07 -8.26
CA SER A 281 21.67 -16.58 -9.63
C SER A 281 20.25 -16.01 -9.81
N LEU A 282 19.31 -16.45 -8.97
CA LEU A 282 17.93 -16.00 -8.97
C LEU A 282 17.75 -14.57 -8.43
N ALA A 283 18.75 -14.01 -7.75
CA ALA A 283 18.61 -12.76 -7.00
C ALA A 283 18.34 -11.53 -7.89
N CYS A 284 18.94 -11.45 -9.07
CA CYS A 284 18.72 -10.31 -9.95
C CYS A 284 17.31 -10.26 -10.53
N GLY A 285 16.73 -11.43 -10.79
CA GLY A 285 15.37 -11.60 -11.29
C GLY A 285 14.30 -11.68 -10.20
N TYR A 286 14.71 -11.70 -8.93
CA TYR A 286 13.79 -11.97 -7.84
C TYR A 286 12.73 -10.87 -7.69
N SER A 287 11.48 -11.32 -7.61
CA SER A 287 10.32 -10.56 -7.20
C SER A 287 9.47 -11.41 -6.26
N ARG A 288 9.01 -10.83 -5.14
CA ARG A 288 8.07 -11.50 -4.22
C ARG A 288 6.70 -11.68 -4.87
N VAL A 289 6.31 -10.68 -5.66
CA VAL A 289 5.06 -10.68 -6.39
C VAL A 289 5.35 -11.24 -7.78
N GLN A 290 4.93 -12.48 -8.05
CA GLN A 290 5.00 -13.11 -9.38
C GLN A 290 4.01 -12.45 -10.39
N GLN A 291 3.71 -11.15 -10.23
CA GLN A 291 2.98 -10.37 -11.23
C GLN A 291 3.86 -10.06 -12.45
N GLU A 292 5.18 -10.17 -12.31
CA GLU A 292 6.12 -10.16 -13.43
C GLU A 292 6.12 -11.56 -14.05
N GLU A 293 5.39 -11.74 -15.16
CA GLU A 293 5.61 -12.89 -16.06
C GLU A 293 7.04 -12.77 -16.60
N VAL A 294 8.00 -13.31 -15.86
CA VAL A 294 9.33 -13.54 -16.42
C VAL A 294 9.24 -14.86 -17.16
N SER A 295 9.03 -14.78 -18.47
CA SER A 295 9.31 -15.93 -19.32
C SER A 295 10.78 -16.30 -19.09
N ASP A 296 11.04 -17.56 -18.77
CA ASP A 296 12.38 -18.11 -18.52
C ASP A 296 13.38 -17.81 -19.67
N SER A 297 12.88 -17.42 -20.85
CA SER A 297 13.65 -16.97 -22.00
C SER A 297 14.46 -15.67 -21.79
N ASN A 298 14.13 -14.84 -20.81
CA ASN A 298 14.80 -13.55 -20.59
C ASN A 298 15.97 -13.62 -19.59
N PHE A 299 16.27 -14.81 -19.07
CA PHE A 299 17.40 -15.09 -18.16
C PHE A 299 18.55 -15.87 -18.81
N LYS A 300 18.59 -15.93 -20.15
CA LYS A 300 19.73 -16.47 -20.90
C LYS A 300 20.45 -15.37 -21.66
#